data_AF-A0A3N9UQI9-F1
#
_entry.id   AF-A0A3N9UQI9-F1
#
_cell.length_a   1.000
_cell.length_b   1.000
_cell.length_c   1.000
_cell.angle_alpha   90.00
_cell.angle_beta   90.00
_cell.angle_gamma   90.00
#
_symmetry.space_group_name_H-M   'P 1'
#
loop_
_entity.id
_entity.type
_entity.pdbx_description
1 polymer ?
#
loop_
_entity_poly.entity_id
_entity_poly.type
_entity_poly.pdbx_seq_one_letter_code
_entity_poly.pdbx_strand_id
1 'polypeptide(L)'
;MIKSGDQFIAGRSGGVVGAIVPWRRALAGVAPAHIFHAAGTHNLRAGGLACKVAFIPSDADLAFFPILGACQPTELGKPKLGEAELKNSQRTMQCRISDMSWSIAYVVLLLGNLPGPGDSGSPLVQDGKVVGLLLSVNMHTWKGIAISAEMIREIAARKS
;
A
#
# COMPACT_ATOMS: atom_id res chain seq x y z
N MET A 1 11.59 -10.31 9.27
CA MET A 1 10.43 -9.58 9.83
C MET A 1 9.79 -8.82 8.69
N ILE A 2 8.50 -9.04 8.41
CA ILE A 2 7.77 -8.37 7.32
C ILE A 2 7.43 -6.94 7.77
N LYS A 3 7.61 -5.95 6.90
CA LYS A 3 7.29 -4.54 7.17
C LYS A 3 6.66 -3.86 5.95
N SER A 4 6.09 -2.68 6.18
CA SER A 4 5.65 -1.78 5.10
C SER A 4 6.82 -1.51 4.14
N GLY A 5 6.54 -1.57 2.84
CA GLY A 5 7.53 -1.45 1.77
C GLY A 5 8.11 -2.78 1.29
N ASP A 6 7.90 -3.90 1.99
CA ASP A 6 8.38 -5.21 1.53
C ASP A 6 7.58 -5.70 0.32
N GLN A 7 8.26 -6.39 -0.59
CA GLN A 7 7.64 -7.03 -1.75
C GLN A 7 6.91 -8.32 -1.36
N PHE A 8 5.84 -8.62 -2.09
CA PHE A 8 5.16 -9.92 -2.05
C PHE A 8 4.88 -10.42 -3.46
N ILE A 9 4.68 -11.73 -3.58
CA ILE A 9 4.33 -12.41 -4.83
C ILE A 9 2.92 -12.98 -4.68
N ALA A 10 2.05 -12.73 -5.65
CA ALA A 10 0.71 -13.32 -5.76
C ALA A 10 0.54 -13.93 -7.15
N GLY A 11 0.52 -15.27 -7.23
CA GLY A 11 0.50 -15.98 -8.52
C GLY A 11 1.74 -15.66 -9.35
N ARG A 12 1.53 -15.12 -10.57
CA ARG A 12 2.60 -14.63 -11.47
C ARG A 12 2.84 -13.12 -11.36
N SER A 13 2.15 -12.46 -10.45
CA SER A 13 2.23 -11.02 -10.20
C SER A 13 2.87 -10.76 -8.83
N GLY A 14 3.04 -9.50 -8.50
CA GLY A 14 3.51 -9.07 -7.20
C GLY A 14 3.17 -7.61 -6.94
N GLY A 15 3.46 -7.19 -5.72
CA GLY A 15 3.32 -5.81 -5.31
C GLY A 15 3.96 -5.59 -3.95
N VAL A 16 3.64 -4.46 -3.36
CA VAL A 16 4.23 -4.02 -2.10
C VAL A 16 3.22 -4.13 -0.96
N VAL A 17 3.69 -4.63 0.18
CA VAL A 17 2.98 -4.54 1.45
C VAL A 17 2.96 -3.06 1.84
N GLY A 18 1.85 -2.38 1.63
CA GLY A 18 1.76 -0.94 1.84
C GLY A 18 1.73 -0.55 3.31
N ALA A 19 1.00 -1.31 4.12
CA ALA A 19 0.95 -1.09 5.57
C ALA A 19 0.77 -2.41 6.31
N ILE A 20 1.15 -2.41 7.58
CA ILE A 20 0.87 -3.47 8.54
C ILE A 20 0.10 -2.85 9.69
N VAL A 21 -1.16 -3.25 9.83
CA VAL A 21 -2.10 -2.64 10.78
C VAL A 21 -2.67 -3.67 11.73
N PRO A 22 -3.05 -3.26 12.96
CA PRO A 22 -3.93 -4.07 13.80
C PRO A 22 -5.22 -4.38 13.04
N TRP A 23 -5.58 -5.65 12.99
CA TRP A 23 -6.81 -6.10 12.34
C TRP A 23 -7.33 -7.34 13.05
N ARG A 24 -8.51 -7.24 13.65
CA ARG A 24 -9.03 -8.23 14.60
C ARG A 24 -8.02 -8.45 15.74
N ARG A 25 -7.75 -9.70 16.09
CA ARG A 25 -6.81 -10.10 17.16
C ARG A 25 -5.37 -10.35 16.65
N ALA A 26 -5.02 -9.84 15.47
CA ALA A 26 -3.72 -10.05 14.84
C ALA A 26 -3.25 -8.80 14.07
N LEU A 27 -2.05 -8.89 13.49
CA LEU A 27 -1.58 -7.92 12.51
C LEU A 27 -1.92 -8.42 11.10
N ALA A 28 -2.32 -7.51 10.23
CA ALA A 28 -2.57 -7.78 8.82
C ALA A 28 -1.71 -6.88 7.95
N GLY A 29 -1.16 -7.46 6.88
CA GLY A 29 -0.64 -6.70 5.77
C GLY A 29 -1.79 -6.15 4.93
N VAL A 30 -1.57 -4.96 4.38
CA VAL A 30 -2.51 -4.24 3.51
C VAL A 30 -1.82 -3.97 2.18
N ALA A 31 -2.49 -4.31 1.08
CA ALA A 31 -2.04 -4.06 -0.28
C ALA A 31 -3.25 -3.74 -1.18
N PRO A 32 -3.07 -3.16 -2.38
CA PRO A 32 -4.16 -2.95 -3.32
C PRO A 32 -4.86 -4.24 -3.73
N ALA A 33 -6.20 -4.23 -3.80
CA ALA A 33 -6.99 -5.41 -4.16
C ALA A 33 -6.81 -5.81 -5.63
N HIS A 34 -6.64 -4.83 -6.53
CA HIS A 34 -6.49 -5.07 -7.96
C HIS A 34 -5.32 -6.01 -8.29
N ILE A 35 -4.28 -6.07 -7.45
CA ILE A 35 -3.13 -6.98 -7.62
C ILE A 35 -3.62 -8.44 -7.58
N PHE A 36 -4.49 -8.77 -6.62
CA PHE A 36 -5.03 -10.12 -6.43
C PHE A 36 -6.07 -10.47 -7.50
N HIS A 37 -6.89 -9.50 -7.91
CA HIS A 37 -7.82 -9.67 -9.03
C HIS A 37 -7.07 -9.95 -10.34
N ALA A 38 -6.05 -9.15 -10.66
CA ALA A 38 -5.23 -9.34 -11.87
C ALA A 38 -4.44 -10.66 -11.83
N ALA A 39 -3.99 -11.08 -10.65
CA ALA A 39 -3.30 -12.35 -10.47
C ALA A 39 -4.22 -13.58 -10.50
N GLY A 40 -5.55 -13.38 -10.38
CA GLY A 40 -6.53 -14.47 -10.29
C GLY A 40 -6.36 -15.34 -9.03
N THR A 41 -5.80 -14.79 -7.95
CA THR A 41 -5.53 -15.55 -6.72
C THR A 41 -5.55 -14.69 -5.48
N HIS A 42 -5.99 -15.28 -4.36
CA HIS A 42 -5.90 -14.69 -3.03
C HIS A 42 -4.69 -15.20 -2.24
N ASN A 43 -3.91 -16.12 -2.80
CA ASN A 43 -2.71 -16.65 -2.16
C ASN A 43 -1.51 -15.75 -2.50
N LEU A 44 -0.68 -15.47 -1.51
CA LEU A 44 0.53 -14.68 -1.68
C LEU A 44 1.69 -15.21 -0.82
N ARG A 45 2.90 -14.80 -1.17
CA ARG A 45 4.11 -15.00 -0.36
C ARG A 45 4.73 -13.66 -0.02
N ALA A 46 4.85 -13.35 1.26
CA ALA A 46 5.50 -12.14 1.77
C ALA A 46 6.59 -12.54 2.76
N GLY A 47 7.82 -12.06 2.58
CA GLY A 47 8.95 -12.42 3.45
C GLY A 47 9.18 -13.93 3.60
N GLY A 48 8.90 -14.72 2.54
CA GLY A 48 9.00 -16.18 2.54
C GLY A 48 7.81 -16.93 3.18
N LEU A 49 6.90 -16.22 3.87
CA LEU A 49 5.71 -16.81 4.48
C LEU A 49 4.57 -16.89 3.47
N ALA A 50 3.87 -18.03 3.46
CA ALA A 50 2.62 -18.16 2.73
C ALA A 50 1.50 -17.44 3.51
N CYS A 51 0.86 -16.48 2.85
CA CYS A 51 -0.29 -15.74 3.37
C CYS A 51 -1.48 -15.92 2.42
N LYS A 52 -2.67 -15.54 2.89
CA LYS A 52 -3.90 -15.53 2.09
C LYS A 52 -4.70 -14.28 2.39
N VAL A 53 -5.23 -13.63 1.37
CA VAL A 53 -6.18 -12.53 1.51
C VAL A 53 -7.42 -13.05 2.23
N ALA A 54 -7.75 -12.40 3.35
CA ALA A 54 -8.90 -12.74 4.18
C ALA A 54 -10.06 -11.77 4.01
N PHE A 55 -9.80 -10.56 3.50
CA PHE A 55 -10.83 -9.55 3.33
C PHE A 55 -10.46 -8.54 2.24
N ILE A 56 -11.42 -8.26 1.37
CA ILE A 56 -11.42 -7.18 0.38
C ILE A 56 -12.73 -6.43 0.60
N PRO A 57 -12.73 -5.15 1.03
CA PRO A 57 -13.95 -4.36 1.12
C PRO A 57 -14.47 -4.05 -0.29
N SER A 58 -15.79 -3.93 -0.43
CA SER A 58 -16.43 -3.65 -1.74
C SER A 58 -16.27 -2.19 -2.18
N ASP A 59 -15.93 -1.29 -1.26
CA ASP A 59 -15.89 0.17 -1.45
C ASP A 59 -14.46 0.74 -1.46
N ALA A 60 -13.42 -0.11 -1.43
CA ALA A 60 -12.03 0.34 -1.47
C ALA A 60 -11.12 -0.68 -2.17
N ASP A 61 -10.13 -0.19 -2.91
CA ASP A 61 -9.10 -1.02 -3.53
C ASP A 61 -8.04 -1.45 -2.50
N LEU A 62 -8.48 -2.23 -1.50
CA LEU A 62 -7.65 -2.74 -0.41
C LEU A 62 -7.84 -4.25 -0.24
N ALA A 63 -6.79 -4.94 0.12
CA ALA A 63 -6.82 -6.34 0.50
C ALA A 63 -6.06 -6.50 1.81
N PHE A 64 -6.68 -7.20 2.75
CA PHE A 64 -6.14 -7.50 4.07
C PHE A 64 -5.79 -8.98 4.14
N PHE A 65 -4.56 -9.28 4.53
CA PHE A 65 -4.08 -10.64 4.75
C PHE A 65 -3.41 -10.74 6.12
N PRO A 66 -3.91 -11.61 7.03
CA PRO A 66 -3.26 -11.87 8.31
C PRO A 66 -1.81 -12.32 8.12
N ILE A 67 -0.92 -11.82 8.97
CA ILE A 67 0.48 -12.26 9.01
C ILE A 67 0.68 -13.02 10.32
N LEU A 68 0.92 -14.34 10.20
CA LEU A 68 1.12 -15.23 11.36
C LEU A 68 2.59 -15.29 11.84
N GLY A 69 3.50 -14.58 11.17
CA GLY A 69 4.91 -14.49 11.56
C GLY A 69 5.30 -13.11 12.06
N ALA A 70 6.60 -12.93 12.32
CA ALA A 70 7.14 -11.67 12.80
C ALA A 70 6.92 -10.53 11.78
N CYS A 71 6.18 -9.51 12.18
CA CYS A 71 5.95 -8.30 11.39
C CYS A 71 6.04 -7.02 12.24
N GLN A 72 6.35 -5.92 11.56
CA GLN A 72 6.50 -4.60 12.17
C GLN A 72 5.25 -3.75 11.91
N PRO A 73 4.51 -3.33 12.95
CA PRO A 73 3.40 -2.40 12.79
C PRO A 73 3.82 -1.11 12.09
N THR A 74 2.95 -0.60 11.23
CA THR A 74 3.19 0.63 10.48
C THR A 74 2.57 1.82 11.20
N GLU A 75 3.35 2.87 11.41
CA GLU A 75 2.83 4.12 11.90
C GLU A 75 2.10 4.87 10.78
N LEU A 76 0.77 4.97 10.91
CA LEU A 76 -0.08 5.66 9.94
C LEU A 76 -0.23 7.15 10.29
N GLY A 77 0.09 8.02 9.34
CA GLY A 77 -0.09 9.47 9.42
C GLY A 77 -1.30 9.96 8.62
N LYS A 78 -1.57 11.27 8.71
CA LYS A 78 -2.53 11.95 7.85
C LYS A 78 -1.77 12.62 6.69
N PRO A 79 -2.19 12.44 5.43
CA PRO A 79 -1.55 13.12 4.30
C PRO A 79 -1.66 14.63 4.43
N LYS A 80 -0.65 15.34 3.93
CA LYS A 80 -0.61 16.80 3.83
C LYS A 80 -0.14 17.18 2.43
N LEU A 81 -0.61 18.32 1.91
CA LEU A 81 -0.05 18.88 0.68
C LEU A 81 1.45 19.16 0.84
N GLY A 82 2.23 18.85 -0.18
CA GLY A 82 3.68 19.07 -0.16
C GLY A 82 4.50 17.80 -0.44
N GLU A 83 5.77 17.86 -0.08
CA GLU A 83 6.76 16.82 -0.38
C GLU A 83 6.41 15.49 0.31
N ALA A 84 6.68 14.39 -0.39
CA ALA A 84 6.46 13.04 0.09
C ALA A 84 7.37 12.05 -0.65
N GLU A 85 7.44 10.82 -0.17
CA GLU A 85 8.23 9.76 -0.78
C GLU A 85 7.37 8.53 -1.06
N LEU A 86 7.49 7.93 -2.24
CA LEU A 86 7.11 6.54 -2.44
C LEU A 86 8.28 5.65 -2.06
N LYS A 87 8.10 4.80 -1.05
CA LYS A 87 9.20 4.08 -0.42
C LYS A 87 8.92 2.60 -0.28
N ASN A 88 9.67 1.77 -0.98
CA ASN A 88 9.63 0.32 -0.84
C ASN A 88 11.03 -0.27 -0.66
N SER A 89 11.13 -1.59 -0.54
CA SER A 89 12.38 -2.29 -0.26
C SER A 89 13.40 -2.21 -1.41
N GLN A 90 12.97 -1.85 -2.61
CA GLN A 90 13.83 -1.73 -3.79
C GLN A 90 14.32 -0.29 -4.00
N ARG A 91 13.46 0.70 -3.76
CA ARG A 91 13.79 2.10 -4.02
C ARG A 91 12.96 3.09 -3.23
N THR A 92 13.47 4.32 -3.18
CA THR A 92 12.77 5.52 -2.71
C THR A 92 12.63 6.48 -3.88
N MET A 93 11.43 7.01 -4.10
CA MET A 93 11.10 7.95 -5.16
C MET A 93 10.49 9.21 -4.56
N GLN A 94 11.11 10.35 -4.81
CA GLN A 94 10.57 11.64 -4.39
C GLN A 94 9.30 11.97 -5.19
N CYS A 95 8.32 12.53 -4.51
CA CYS A 95 7.05 12.95 -5.10
C CYS A 95 6.45 14.11 -4.30
N ARG A 96 5.31 14.63 -4.76
CA ARG A 96 4.57 15.68 -4.06
C ARG A 96 3.10 15.34 -4.01
N ILE A 97 2.48 15.39 -2.84
CA ILE A 97 1.01 15.38 -2.71
C ILE A 97 0.49 16.72 -3.22
N SER A 98 -0.23 16.69 -4.33
CA SER A 98 -0.77 17.89 -4.99
C SER A 98 -2.20 18.20 -4.61
N ASP A 99 -2.98 17.17 -4.26
CA ASP A 99 -4.37 17.28 -3.86
C ASP A 99 -4.77 16.08 -3.00
N MET A 100 -5.80 16.22 -2.16
CA MET A 100 -6.25 15.14 -1.29
C MET A 100 -7.72 15.29 -0.88
N SER A 101 -8.38 14.15 -0.76
CA SER A 101 -9.65 13.98 -0.06
C SER A 101 -9.42 13.14 1.19
N TRP A 102 -10.50 12.81 1.91
CA TRP A 102 -10.42 11.93 3.07
C TRP A 102 -9.91 10.52 2.72
N SER A 103 -10.18 10.03 1.50
CA SER A 103 -9.89 8.65 1.08
C SER A 103 -8.79 8.52 0.02
N ILE A 104 -8.44 9.60 -0.67
CA ILE A 104 -7.50 9.58 -1.80
C ILE A 104 -6.50 10.72 -1.67
N ALA A 105 -5.23 10.45 -1.99
CA ALA A 105 -4.20 11.45 -2.21
C ALA A 105 -3.72 11.38 -3.67
N TYR A 106 -3.68 12.53 -4.33
CA TYR A 106 -3.11 12.67 -5.67
C TYR A 106 -1.65 13.09 -5.54
N VAL A 107 -0.76 12.34 -6.18
CA VAL A 107 0.69 12.58 -6.13
C VAL A 107 1.21 12.98 -7.51
N VAL A 108 2.13 13.94 -7.54
CA VAL A 108 2.92 14.28 -8.72
C VAL A 108 4.28 13.62 -8.58
N LEU A 109 4.66 12.87 -9.60
CA LEU A 109 5.89 12.09 -9.67
C LEU A 109 6.96 12.86 -10.42
N LEU A 110 8.22 12.68 -10.04
CA LEU A 110 9.33 13.33 -10.73
C LEU A 110 9.64 12.69 -12.08
N LEU A 111 10.07 13.53 -13.02
CA LEU A 111 10.42 13.05 -14.34
C LEU A 111 11.62 12.08 -14.27
N GLY A 112 11.58 10.97 -15.02
CA GLY A 112 12.65 9.98 -15.08
C GLY A 112 12.70 8.98 -13.92
N ASN A 113 11.87 9.14 -12.88
CA ASN A 113 11.83 8.22 -11.73
C ASN A 113 10.40 7.77 -11.40
N LEU A 114 9.76 7.13 -12.38
CA LEU A 114 8.37 6.67 -12.28
C LEU A 114 8.27 5.27 -11.64
N PRO A 115 7.19 4.99 -10.88
CA PRO A 115 6.81 3.64 -10.48
C PRO A 115 6.58 2.75 -11.71
N GLY A 116 6.96 1.48 -11.59
CA GLY A 116 6.81 0.46 -12.63
C GLY A 116 5.95 -0.72 -12.16
N PRO A 117 5.82 -1.76 -13.00
CA PRO A 117 5.15 -2.99 -12.61
C PRO A 117 5.74 -3.56 -11.31
N GLY A 118 4.89 -3.89 -10.34
CA GLY A 118 5.29 -4.37 -9.01
C GLY A 118 5.44 -3.27 -7.94
N ASP A 119 5.37 -1.99 -8.29
CA ASP A 119 5.36 -0.91 -7.28
C ASP A 119 3.96 -0.59 -6.72
N SER A 120 2.89 -1.19 -7.25
CA SER A 120 1.55 -1.06 -6.67
C SER A 120 1.56 -1.49 -5.21
N GLY A 121 0.99 -0.65 -4.35
CA GLY A 121 1.03 -0.76 -2.90
C GLY A 121 2.19 -0.04 -2.25
N SER A 122 3.10 0.57 -3.02
CA SER A 122 4.24 1.30 -2.45
C SER A 122 3.75 2.34 -1.43
N PRO A 123 4.26 2.31 -0.19
CA PRO A 123 3.92 3.27 0.84
C PRO A 123 4.27 4.69 0.40
N LEU A 124 3.29 5.59 0.50
CA LEU A 124 3.48 7.03 0.45
C LEU A 124 3.82 7.52 1.85
N VAL A 125 4.99 8.13 2.00
CA VAL A 125 5.58 8.49 3.30
C VAL A 125 5.74 10.01 3.41
N GLN A 126 5.32 10.56 4.55
CA GLN A 126 5.57 11.94 4.97
C GLN A 126 5.90 11.96 6.46
N ASP A 127 6.85 12.81 6.86
CA ASP A 127 7.27 12.96 8.26
C ASP A 127 7.61 11.62 8.95
N GLY A 128 8.16 10.66 8.19
CA GLY A 128 8.47 9.30 8.67
C GLY A 128 7.28 8.35 8.82
N LYS A 129 6.06 8.77 8.48
CA LYS A 129 4.83 7.97 8.62
C LYS A 129 4.25 7.60 7.27
N VAL A 130 3.58 6.46 7.18
CA VAL A 130 2.82 6.08 5.98
C VAL A 130 1.51 6.86 5.95
N VAL A 131 1.33 7.69 4.94
CA VAL A 131 0.14 8.53 4.75
C VAL A 131 -0.77 8.04 3.63
N GLY A 132 -0.34 7.04 2.85
CA GLY A 132 -1.17 6.36 1.86
C GLY A 132 -0.45 5.22 1.15
N LEU A 133 -1.13 4.51 0.26
CA LEU A 133 -0.56 3.44 -0.57
C LEU A 133 -0.79 3.75 -2.05
N LEU A 134 0.25 3.68 -2.87
CA LEU A 134 0.13 3.87 -4.31
C LEU A 134 -0.78 2.81 -4.93
N LEU A 135 -1.81 3.23 -5.65
CA LEU A 135 -2.70 2.35 -6.40
C LEU A 135 -2.31 2.28 -7.88
N SER A 136 -2.15 3.46 -8.50
CA SER A 136 -1.94 3.56 -9.94
C SER A 136 -1.16 4.82 -10.29
N VAL A 137 -0.62 4.83 -11.51
CA VAL A 137 0.08 5.98 -12.09
C VAL A 137 -0.42 6.22 -13.51
N ASN A 138 -0.56 7.49 -13.87
CA ASN A 138 -0.81 7.92 -15.24
C ASN A 138 0.52 8.37 -15.84
N MET A 139 1.03 7.63 -16.82
CA MET A 139 2.32 7.89 -17.45
C MET A 139 2.35 9.14 -18.33
N HIS A 140 1.18 9.63 -18.79
CA HIS A 140 1.11 10.84 -19.60
C HIS A 140 1.15 12.11 -18.76
N THR A 141 0.53 12.07 -17.57
CA THR A 141 0.42 13.24 -16.68
C THR A 141 1.35 13.17 -15.48
N TRP A 142 2.07 12.04 -15.30
CA TRP A 142 3.04 11.84 -14.24
C TRP A 142 2.39 11.97 -12.86
N LYS A 143 1.09 11.67 -12.81
CA LYS A 143 0.28 11.70 -11.60
C LYS A 143 0.01 10.29 -11.12
N GLY A 144 0.19 10.06 -9.81
CA GLY A 144 -0.23 8.86 -9.13
C GLY A 144 -1.49 9.09 -8.31
N ILE A 145 -2.20 8.00 -8.04
CA ILE A 145 -3.32 7.96 -7.10
C ILE A 145 -2.90 7.05 -5.96
N ALA A 146 -3.03 7.53 -4.74
CA ALA A 146 -2.83 6.74 -3.53
C ALA A 146 -4.11 6.71 -2.69
N ILE A 147 -4.41 5.57 -2.09
CA ILE A 147 -5.43 5.49 -1.04
C ILE A 147 -4.86 6.08 0.25
N SER A 148 -5.63 6.91 0.94
CA SER A 148 -5.17 7.58 2.16
C SER A 148 -5.04 6.59 3.32
N ALA A 149 -4.09 6.86 4.22
CA ALA A 149 -3.96 6.10 5.47
C ALA A 149 -5.16 6.29 6.41
N GLU A 150 -5.93 7.37 6.27
CA GLU A 150 -7.22 7.55 6.97
C GLU A 150 -8.23 6.47 6.52
N MET A 151 -8.34 6.20 5.21
CA MET A 151 -9.20 5.14 4.68
C MET A 151 -8.73 3.74 5.12
N ILE A 152 -7.42 3.48 5.14
CA ILE A 152 -6.87 2.21 5.64
C ILE A 152 -7.30 1.97 7.09
N ARG A 153 -7.17 2.99 7.95
CA ARG A 153 -7.53 2.92 9.37
C ARG A 153 -9.02 2.68 9.56
N GLU A 154 -9.85 3.42 8.84
CA GLU A 154 -11.32 3.28 8.84
C GLU A 154 -11.72 1.84 8.49
N ILE A 155 -11.22 1.29 7.38
CA ILE A 155 -11.55 -0.08 6.94
C ILE A 155 -11.03 -1.13 7.93
N ALA A 156 -9.83 -0.95 8.48
CA ALA A 156 -9.28 -1.87 9.46
C ALA A 156 -10.15 -1.96 10.73
N ALA A 157 -10.73 -0.83 11.15
CA ALA A 157 -11.62 -0.75 12.32
C ALA A 157 -13.03 -1.32 12.08
N ARG A 158 -13.57 -1.30 10.84
CA ARG A 158 -14.91 -1.86 10.54
C ARG A 158 -15.05 -3.36 10.82
N LYS A 159 -13.94 -4.08 10.88
CA LYS A 159 -13.88 -5.54 11.02
C LYS A 159 -12.98 -5.99 12.19
N SER A 160 -12.56 -5.06 13.07
CA SER A 160 -11.75 -5.35 14.26
C SER A 160 -12.54 -5.99 15.37
#